data_AF-E3TG63-F1
#
_entry.id   AF-E3TG63-F1
#
_cell.length_a   1.000
_cell.length_b   1.000
_cell.length_c   1.000
_cell.angle_alpha   90.00
_cell.angle_beta   90.00
_cell.angle_gamma   90.00
#
_symmetry.space_group_name_H-M   'P 1'
#
loop_
_entity.id
_entity.type
_entity.pdbx_description
1 polymer ?
#
loop_
_entity_poly.entity_id
_entity_poly.type
_entity_poly.pdbx_seq_one_letter_code
_entity_poly.pdbx_strand_id
1 'polypeptide(L)'
;MTSLDMSPASKKEVDGFTKKLTREAEQLVSTFFPQMIAEMDNLLQVSLVLEDLSALRAPLDIPIPDPAKEELKRKKKEEKKEKEGKKSDEEDEAGPPCGPVASNEKVDNLIKEIKPHIQTLKEKLNTVSMWVQLQIPRIEDGNNFGVAVQEKVFELLTNTRTKIEGFQTQITKYYSERGDAVAKASKQPHVGDYRQLVHELDQHQYCELRIVVLEIRNIYAVLFDVITKNYDKIKKPRGDCKALIY
;
A
#
# COMPACT_ATOMS: atom_id res chain seq x y z
N MET A 1 48.37 -3.24 -2.26
CA MET A 1 47.02 -2.70 -2.07
C MET A 1 46.87 -1.49 -2.96
N THR A 2 46.05 -1.60 -4.01
CA THR A 2 45.64 -0.48 -4.85
C THR A 2 44.63 0.35 -4.05
N SER A 3 45.03 1.51 -3.52
CA SER A 3 44.08 2.44 -2.91
C SER A 3 43.48 3.31 -4.00
N LEU A 4 42.15 3.39 -4.03
CA LEU A 4 41.47 4.43 -4.80
C LEU A 4 41.86 5.79 -4.21
N ASP A 5 42.47 6.66 -5.02
CA ASP A 5 42.80 8.02 -4.58
C ASP A 5 41.50 8.83 -4.51
N MET A 6 41.09 9.14 -3.28
CA MET A 6 39.84 9.82 -2.98
C MET A 6 40.11 11.19 -2.41
N SER A 7 39.50 12.21 -3.01
CA SER A 7 39.67 13.57 -2.54
C SER A 7 39.21 13.67 -1.08
N PRO A 8 39.95 14.39 -0.21
CA PRO A 8 39.53 14.62 1.17
C PRO A 8 38.14 15.28 1.27
N ALA A 9 37.78 16.09 0.27
CA ALA A 9 36.47 16.73 0.17
C ALA A 9 35.34 15.71 -0.02
N SER A 10 35.50 14.78 -0.97
CA SER A 10 34.52 13.72 -1.24
C SER A 10 34.29 12.83 -0.03
N LYS A 11 35.37 12.45 0.67
CA LYS A 11 35.27 11.66 1.91
C LYS A 11 34.49 12.43 3.00
N LYS A 12 34.83 13.71 3.20
CA LYS A 12 34.15 14.56 4.19
C LYS A 12 32.66 14.71 3.90
N GLU A 13 32.27 14.80 2.63
CA GLU A 13 30.87 14.91 2.22
C GLU A 13 30.06 13.65 2.58
N VAL A 14 30.57 12.47 2.23
CA VAL A 14 29.91 11.18 2.54
C VAL A 14 29.88 10.92 4.04
N ASP A 15 30.95 11.24 4.77
CA ASP A 15 31.00 11.14 6.23
C ASP A 15 29.96 12.08 6.87
N GLY A 16 29.80 13.29 6.33
CA GLY A 16 28.79 14.26 6.76
C GLY A 16 27.37 13.76 6.53
N PHE A 17 27.10 13.20 5.35
CA PHE A 17 25.83 12.56 5.02
C PHE A 17 25.51 11.42 5.99
N THR A 18 26.47 10.51 6.23
CA THR A 18 26.32 9.36 7.12
C THR A 18 25.97 9.78 8.55
N LYS A 19 26.63 10.82 9.07
CA LYS A 19 26.33 11.38 10.41
C LYS A 19 24.93 11.98 10.48
N LYS A 20 24.51 12.73 9.45
CA LYS A 20 23.16 13.29 9.37
C LYS A 20 22.11 12.17 9.36
N LEU A 21 22.30 11.18 8.50
CA LEU A 21 21.40 10.05 8.35
C LEU A 21 21.28 9.24 9.65
N THR A 22 22.41 9.02 10.35
CA THR A 22 22.43 8.36 11.66
C THR A 22 21.57 9.10 12.67
N ARG A 23 21.73 10.43 12.78
CA ARG A 23 20.92 11.24 13.69
C ARG A 23 19.43 11.17 13.33
N GLU A 24 19.11 11.23 12.04
CA GLU A 24 17.72 11.14 11.56
C GLU A 24 17.11 9.78 11.90
N ALA A 25 17.80 8.68 11.61
CA ALA A 25 17.33 7.33 11.92
C ALA A 25 17.13 7.12 13.43
N GLU A 26 18.05 7.61 14.26
CA GLU A 26 17.92 7.55 15.72
C GLU A 26 16.74 8.37 16.23
N GLN A 27 16.47 9.54 15.66
CA GLN A 27 15.28 10.35 15.97
C GLN A 27 13.99 9.65 15.54
N LEU A 28 14.00 9.00 14.38
CA LEU A 28 12.85 8.23 13.91
C LEU A 28 12.50 7.11 14.88
N VAL A 29 13.49 6.31 15.28
CA VAL A 29 13.28 5.19 16.19
C VAL A 29 12.89 5.69 17.59
N SER A 30 13.62 6.65 18.16
CA SER A 30 13.41 7.08 19.54
C SER A 30 12.12 7.88 19.77
N THR A 31 11.64 8.60 18.75
CA THR A 31 10.55 9.57 18.92
C THR A 31 9.41 9.34 17.93
N PHE A 32 9.72 9.30 16.63
CA PHE A 32 8.69 9.26 15.59
C PHE A 32 7.91 7.94 15.60
N PHE A 33 8.57 6.78 15.72
CA PHE A 33 7.90 5.48 15.70
C PHE A 33 6.89 5.32 16.84
N PRO A 34 7.22 5.62 18.12
CA PRO A 34 6.24 5.64 19.20
C PRO A 34 5.04 6.55 18.95
N GLN A 35 5.27 7.75 18.40
CA GLN A 35 4.19 8.69 18.06
C GLN A 35 3.26 8.11 16.99
N MET A 36 3.83 7.55 15.93
CA MET A 36 3.04 6.94 14.85
C MET A 36 2.23 5.73 15.33
N ILE A 37 2.73 4.94 16.28
CA ILE A 37 1.96 3.83 16.87
C ILE A 37 0.68 4.37 17.50
N ALA A 38 0.80 5.41 18.35
CA ALA A 38 -0.34 6.03 19.01
C ALA A 38 -1.30 6.69 18.01
N GLU A 39 -0.76 7.32 16.96
CA GLU A 39 -1.57 7.92 15.90
C GLU A 39 -2.38 6.88 15.12
N MET A 40 -1.80 5.73 14.78
CA MET A 40 -2.52 4.64 14.11
C MET A 40 -3.58 4.01 15.02
N ASP A 41 -3.30 3.89 16.33
CA ASP A 41 -4.32 3.46 17.29
C ASP A 41 -5.49 4.44 17.34
N ASN A 42 -5.23 5.74 17.35
CA ASN A 42 -6.28 6.76 17.30
C ASN A 42 -7.07 6.69 15.98
N LEU A 43 -6.38 6.55 14.84
CA LEU A 43 -7.03 6.42 13.53
C LEU A 43 -7.98 5.21 13.48
N LEU A 44 -7.58 4.08 14.07
CA LEU A 44 -8.41 2.89 14.17
C LEU A 44 -9.68 3.12 15.00
N GLN A 45 -9.59 3.92 16.07
CA GLN A 45 -10.70 4.21 16.98
C GLN A 45 -11.62 5.34 16.47
N VAL A 46 -11.16 6.19 15.56
CA VAL A 46 -11.94 7.33 15.06
C VAL A 46 -12.53 7.04 13.68
N SER A 47 -11.73 6.54 12.74
CA SER A 47 -12.13 6.44 11.32
C SER A 47 -12.54 5.01 10.90
N LEU A 48 -12.14 3.97 11.65
CA LEU A 48 -12.31 2.55 11.26
C LEU A 48 -13.13 1.73 12.26
N VAL A 49 -14.26 2.29 12.69
CA VAL A 49 -15.16 1.74 13.73
C VAL A 49 -16.48 1.19 13.21
N LEU A 50 -16.72 1.16 11.90
CA LEU A 50 -17.96 0.60 11.35
C LEU A 50 -18.10 -0.88 11.72
N GLU A 51 -19.13 -1.18 12.52
CA GLU A 51 -19.56 -2.55 12.85
C GLU A 51 -20.46 -3.13 11.75
N ASP A 52 -21.34 -2.30 11.19
CA ASP A 52 -22.22 -2.69 10.08
C ASP A 52 -21.68 -2.18 8.73
N LEU A 53 -21.19 -3.13 7.93
CA LEU A 53 -20.67 -2.86 6.58
C LEU A 53 -21.76 -2.45 5.59
N SER A 54 -23.05 -2.67 5.89
CA SER A 54 -24.14 -2.23 5.03
C SER A 54 -24.17 -0.70 4.84
N ALA A 55 -23.67 0.04 5.84
CA ALA A 55 -23.54 1.49 5.78
C ALA A 55 -22.52 1.96 4.73
N LEU A 56 -21.63 1.09 4.22
CA LEU A 56 -20.73 1.41 3.12
C LEU A 56 -21.41 1.41 1.76
N ARG A 57 -22.65 0.91 1.65
CA ARG A 57 -23.33 0.77 0.36
C ARG A 57 -23.54 2.13 -0.33
N ALA A 58 -22.79 2.37 -1.40
CA ALA A 58 -22.97 3.54 -2.25
C ALA A 58 -24.16 3.38 -3.22
N PRO A 59 -24.82 4.48 -3.62
CA PRO A 59 -25.83 4.45 -4.69
C PRO A 59 -25.28 3.86 -5.99
N LEU A 60 -26.06 3.01 -6.65
CA LEU A 60 -25.71 2.36 -7.92
C LEU A 60 -26.89 2.47 -8.89
N ASP A 61 -27.07 3.67 -9.44
CA ASP A 61 -28.23 4.08 -10.25
C ASP A 61 -28.18 3.55 -11.70
N ILE A 62 -27.87 2.27 -11.85
CA ILE A 62 -27.95 1.58 -13.13
C ILE A 62 -29.42 1.16 -13.35
N PRO A 63 -30.05 1.47 -14.49
CA PRO A 63 -31.43 1.08 -14.77
C PRO A 63 -31.63 -0.45 -14.68
N ILE A 64 -32.68 -0.89 -13.97
CA ILE A 64 -33.03 -2.33 -13.89
C ILE A 64 -33.91 -2.67 -15.11
N PRO A 65 -33.55 -3.69 -15.92
CA PRO A 65 -34.33 -4.06 -17.09
C PRO A 65 -35.70 -4.61 -16.67
N ASP A 66 -36.75 -4.11 -17.31
CA ASP A 66 -38.09 -4.66 -17.19
C ASP A 66 -38.26 -5.76 -18.25
N PRO A 67 -38.47 -7.04 -17.85
CA PRO A 67 -38.56 -8.16 -18.78
C PRO A 67 -39.60 -7.95 -19.87
N ALA A 68 -40.75 -7.37 -19.55
CA ALA A 68 -41.83 -7.15 -20.50
C ALA A 68 -41.47 -6.07 -21.54
N LYS A 69 -40.78 -5.01 -21.10
CA LYS A 69 -40.31 -3.94 -22.00
C LYS A 69 -39.17 -4.40 -22.89
N GLU A 70 -38.27 -5.24 -22.38
CA GLU A 70 -37.17 -5.81 -23.15
C GLU A 70 -37.66 -6.83 -24.18
N GLU A 71 -38.65 -7.67 -23.84
CA GLU A 71 -39.29 -8.57 -24.81
C GLU A 71 -39.98 -7.79 -25.94
N LEU A 72 -40.70 -6.71 -25.61
CA LEU A 72 -41.32 -5.83 -26.60
C LEU A 72 -40.28 -5.14 -27.51
N LYS A 73 -39.15 -4.70 -26.96
CA LYS A 73 -38.03 -4.14 -27.74
C LYS A 73 -37.41 -5.19 -28.67
N ARG A 74 -37.23 -6.43 -28.20
CA ARG A 74 -36.69 -7.53 -29.01
C ARG A 74 -37.59 -7.81 -30.21
N LYS A 75 -38.90 -7.97 -29.99
CA LYS A 75 -39.90 -8.16 -31.07
C LYS A 75 -39.86 -7.01 -32.09
N LYS A 76 -39.79 -5.76 -31.63
CA LYS A 76 -39.66 -4.58 -32.51
C LYS A 76 -38.34 -4.52 -33.28
N LYS A 77 -37.23 -4.98 -32.69
CA LYS A 77 -35.91 -5.07 -33.36
C LYS A 77 -35.93 -6.16 -34.44
N GLU A 78 -36.54 -7.31 -34.16
CA GLU A 78 -36.70 -8.42 -35.12
C GLU A 78 -37.55 -8.01 -36.33
N GLU A 79 -38.71 -7.38 -36.10
CA GLU A 79 -39.57 -6.84 -37.17
C GLU A 79 -38.89 -5.77 -38.04
N LYS A 80 -37.97 -4.97 -37.46
CA LYS A 80 -37.17 -3.99 -38.21
C LYS A 80 -36.04 -4.63 -39.01
N LYS A 81 -35.35 -5.64 -38.46
CA LYS A 81 -34.28 -6.36 -39.16
C LYS A 81 -34.82 -7.12 -40.38
N GLU A 82 -36.06 -7.62 -40.32
CA GLU A 82 -36.74 -8.22 -41.49
C GLU A 82 -37.10 -7.21 -42.58
N LYS A 83 -37.35 -5.93 -42.23
CA LYS A 83 -37.78 -4.90 -43.19
C LYS A 83 -36.63 -4.12 -43.85
N GLU A 84 -35.49 -3.94 -43.18
CA GLU A 84 -34.45 -3.00 -43.66
C GLU A 84 -33.15 -3.63 -44.17
N GLY A 85 -32.97 -4.95 -44.12
CA GLY A 85 -31.78 -5.61 -44.70
C GLY A 85 -30.47 -5.25 -43.98
N LYS A 86 -30.00 -6.19 -43.13
CA LYS A 86 -28.66 -6.28 -42.51
C LYS A 86 -27.79 -4.99 -42.54
N LYS A 87 -28.08 -4.02 -41.66
CA LYS A 87 -27.11 -3.00 -41.24
C LYS A 87 -26.36 -3.47 -39.99
N SER A 88 -25.06 -3.16 -39.97
CA SER A 88 -23.97 -3.68 -39.14
C SER A 88 -24.23 -3.78 -37.63
N ASP A 89 -23.72 -4.86 -37.03
CA ASP A 89 -23.81 -5.26 -35.61
C ASP A 89 -23.01 -4.37 -34.63
N GLU A 90 -22.61 -3.15 -35.02
CA GLU A 90 -21.82 -2.24 -34.17
C GLU A 90 -22.64 -1.64 -33.00
N GLU A 91 -23.97 -1.64 -33.08
CA GLU A 91 -24.84 -1.19 -31.99
C GLU A 91 -25.00 -2.21 -30.84
N ASP A 92 -24.63 -3.48 -31.03
CA ASP A 92 -24.85 -4.53 -30.02
C ASP A 92 -23.72 -4.60 -28.95
N GLU A 93 -22.62 -3.84 -29.11
CA GLU A 93 -21.58 -3.69 -28.05
C GLU A 93 -21.87 -2.54 -27.06
N ALA A 94 -22.69 -1.57 -27.45
CA ALA A 94 -23.03 -0.44 -26.59
C ALA A 94 -24.13 -0.88 -25.60
N GLY A 95 -23.73 -1.06 -24.34
CA GLY A 95 -24.67 -1.32 -23.25
C GLY A 95 -25.78 -0.25 -23.16
N PRO A 96 -26.89 -0.54 -22.47
CA PRO A 96 -27.98 0.42 -22.34
C PRO A 96 -27.49 1.76 -21.75
N PRO A 97 -28.10 2.89 -22.14
CA PRO A 97 -27.69 4.19 -21.65
C PRO A 97 -27.74 4.22 -20.11
N CYS A 98 -26.61 4.58 -19.50
CA CYS A 98 -26.44 4.64 -18.06
C CYS A 98 -25.93 6.04 -17.68
N GLY A 99 -26.49 6.61 -16.60
CA GLY A 99 -25.96 7.84 -16.00
C GLY A 99 -24.57 7.63 -15.41
N PRO A 100 -23.88 8.71 -15.01
CA PRO A 100 -22.58 8.60 -14.35
C PRO A 100 -22.73 7.86 -13.01
N VAL A 101 -21.86 6.87 -12.78
CA VAL A 101 -21.77 6.15 -11.50
C VAL A 101 -20.55 6.67 -10.73
N ALA A 102 -20.79 7.24 -9.56
CA ALA A 102 -19.73 7.81 -8.73
C ALA A 102 -18.88 6.75 -7.99
N SER A 103 -17.71 7.17 -7.53
CA SER A 103 -16.90 6.42 -6.58
C SER A 103 -17.59 6.34 -5.21
N ASN A 104 -17.25 5.33 -4.41
CA ASN A 104 -17.71 5.23 -3.04
C ASN A 104 -16.99 6.29 -2.17
N GLU A 105 -17.70 7.36 -1.79
CA GLU A 105 -17.10 8.48 -1.05
C GLU A 105 -16.53 8.08 0.31
N LYS A 106 -17.17 7.14 1.01
CA LYS A 106 -16.71 6.70 2.34
C LYS A 106 -15.36 5.98 2.23
N VAL A 107 -15.27 5.04 1.29
CA VAL A 107 -14.02 4.32 1.02
C VAL A 107 -12.95 5.28 0.47
N ASP A 108 -13.31 6.19 -0.43
CA ASP A 108 -12.40 7.16 -1.02
C ASP A 108 -11.80 8.12 0.03
N ASN A 109 -12.60 8.57 0.99
CA ASN A 109 -12.13 9.40 2.09
C ASN A 109 -11.14 8.65 2.99
N LEU A 110 -11.41 7.39 3.31
CA LEU A 110 -10.48 6.54 4.06
C LEU A 110 -9.17 6.32 3.30
N ILE A 111 -9.25 6.08 1.99
CA ILE A 111 -8.04 5.96 1.14
C ILE A 111 -7.22 7.25 1.21
N LYS A 112 -7.86 8.43 1.12
CA LYS A 112 -7.17 9.73 1.21
C LYS A 112 -6.50 9.95 2.57
N GLU A 113 -7.12 9.48 3.65
CA GLU A 113 -6.57 9.57 5.00
C GLU A 113 -5.39 8.60 5.22
N ILE A 114 -5.51 7.35 4.74
CA ILE A 114 -4.52 6.28 4.99
C ILE A 114 -3.31 6.35 4.06
N LYS A 115 -3.49 6.76 2.80
CA LYS A 115 -2.42 6.78 1.79
C LYS A 115 -1.18 7.60 2.19
N PRO A 116 -1.30 8.79 2.82
CA PRO A 116 -0.15 9.52 3.36
C PRO A 116 0.66 8.75 4.40
N HIS A 117 0.01 7.95 5.26
CA HIS A 117 0.69 7.13 6.26
C HIS A 117 1.49 5.99 5.62
N ILE A 118 0.96 5.35 4.58
CA ILE A 118 1.71 4.34 3.79
C ILE A 118 2.96 4.96 3.19
N GLN A 119 2.83 6.14 2.56
CA GLN A 119 3.95 6.82 1.92
C GLN A 119 5.02 7.24 2.95
N THR A 120 4.58 7.81 4.08
CA THR A 120 5.47 8.23 5.15
C THR A 120 6.21 7.04 5.73
N LEU A 121 5.52 5.93 6.02
CA LEU A 121 6.17 4.70 6.48
C LEU A 121 7.22 4.20 5.48
N LYS A 122 6.91 4.20 4.17
CA LYS A 122 7.85 3.79 3.12
C LYS A 122 9.13 4.64 3.12
N GLU A 123 8.99 5.96 3.23
CA GLU A 123 10.13 6.89 3.27
C GLU A 123 10.97 6.71 4.54
N LYS A 124 10.32 6.61 5.70
CA LYS A 124 11.04 6.44 6.98
C LYS A 124 11.74 5.09 7.06
N LEU A 125 11.12 4.03 6.56
CA LEU A 125 11.76 2.73 6.42
C LEU A 125 13.00 2.84 5.52
N ASN A 126 12.93 3.52 4.38
CA ASN A 126 14.06 3.70 3.49
C ASN A 126 15.23 4.45 4.17
N THR A 127 14.95 5.48 4.96
CA THR A 127 15.96 6.18 5.79
C THR A 127 16.66 5.22 6.74
N VAL A 128 15.91 4.41 7.48
CA VAL A 128 16.45 3.43 8.44
C VAL A 128 17.24 2.32 7.73
N SER A 129 16.73 1.80 6.61
CA SER A 129 17.44 0.79 5.79
C SER A 129 18.80 1.30 5.31
N MET A 130 18.83 2.53 4.78
CA MET A 130 20.08 3.14 4.34
C MET A 130 21.04 3.35 5.51
N TRP A 131 20.54 3.77 6.67
CA TRP A 131 21.36 3.92 7.87
C TRP A 131 22.03 2.59 8.27
N VAL A 132 21.26 1.50 8.37
CA VAL A 132 21.78 0.17 8.71
C VAL A 132 22.81 -0.30 7.67
N GLN A 133 22.52 -0.10 6.38
CA GLN A 133 23.44 -0.50 5.30
C GLN A 133 24.78 0.23 5.37
N LEU A 134 24.78 1.51 5.72
CA LEU A 134 26.02 2.30 5.91
C LEU A 134 26.78 1.95 7.20
N GLN A 135 26.18 1.21 8.13
CA GLN A 135 26.90 0.70 9.31
C GLN A 135 27.65 -0.62 9.05
N ILE A 136 27.46 -1.25 7.88
CA ILE A 136 28.13 -2.50 7.56
C ILE A 136 29.64 -2.24 7.41
N PRO A 137 30.51 -2.89 8.20
CA PRO A 137 31.94 -2.66 8.18
C PRO A 137 32.59 -3.38 6.98
N ARG A 138 33.88 -3.14 6.79
CA ARG A 138 34.69 -3.89 5.80
C ARG A 138 34.58 -5.40 6.05
N ILE A 139 34.42 -6.19 4.98
CA ILE A 139 34.42 -7.66 5.04
C ILE A 139 35.78 -8.17 5.55
N GLU A 140 35.74 -9.06 6.54
CA GLU A 140 36.90 -9.73 7.15
C GLU A 140 36.56 -11.21 7.41
N ASP A 141 37.57 -12.06 7.59
CA ASP A 141 37.38 -13.51 7.74
C ASP A 141 36.77 -13.92 9.11
N GLY A 142 36.84 -13.05 10.11
CA GLY A 142 36.38 -13.33 11.48
C GLY A 142 35.71 -12.14 12.15
N ASN A 143 35.19 -12.34 13.37
CA ASN A 143 34.46 -11.30 14.14
C ASN A 143 33.22 -10.73 13.39
N ASN A 144 32.46 -11.60 12.73
CA ASN A 144 31.30 -11.22 11.91
C ASN A 144 29.95 -11.42 12.60
N PHE A 145 29.91 -11.75 13.90
CA PHE A 145 28.63 -11.92 14.61
C PHE A 145 27.76 -10.66 14.55
N GLY A 146 28.32 -9.48 14.84
CA GLY A 146 27.55 -8.24 14.74
C GLY A 146 27.14 -7.89 13.31
N VAL A 147 27.92 -8.31 12.30
CA VAL A 147 27.56 -8.17 10.88
C VAL A 147 26.35 -9.06 10.56
N ALA A 148 26.32 -10.30 11.04
CA ALA A 148 25.16 -11.18 10.89
C ALA A 148 23.90 -10.62 11.57
N VAL A 149 24.05 -9.91 12.70
CA VAL A 149 22.92 -9.18 13.32
C VAL A 149 22.44 -8.06 12.41
N GLN A 150 23.34 -7.26 11.82
CA GLN A 150 22.98 -6.22 10.85
C GLN A 150 22.25 -6.80 9.64
N GLU A 151 22.75 -7.89 9.06
CA GLU A 151 22.13 -8.60 7.94
C GLU A 151 20.72 -9.06 8.28
N LYS A 152 20.51 -9.64 9.47
CA LYS A 152 19.19 -10.12 9.88
C LYS A 152 18.18 -8.97 10.06
N VAL A 153 18.61 -7.85 10.63
CA VAL A 153 17.78 -6.65 10.74
C VAL A 153 17.48 -6.08 9.36
N PHE A 154 18.47 -6.04 8.47
CA PHE A 154 18.30 -5.54 7.11
C PHE A 154 17.37 -6.41 6.25
N GLU A 155 17.41 -7.73 6.43
CA GLU A 155 16.48 -8.68 5.81
C GLU A 155 15.03 -8.34 6.21
N LEU A 156 14.78 -8.12 7.49
CA LEU A 156 13.45 -7.71 7.98
C LEU A 156 13.01 -6.39 7.33
N LEU A 157 13.88 -5.37 7.31
CA LEU A 157 13.59 -4.08 6.68
C LEU A 157 13.23 -4.23 5.19
N THR A 158 13.92 -5.13 4.49
CA THR A 158 13.68 -5.42 3.06
C THR A 158 12.33 -6.10 2.85
N ASN A 159 12.01 -7.11 3.66
CA ASN A 159 10.71 -7.80 3.62
C ASN A 159 9.56 -6.84 3.96
N THR A 160 9.75 -5.95 4.93
CA THR A 160 8.78 -4.90 5.28
C THR A 160 8.54 -3.95 4.13
N ARG A 161 9.59 -3.56 3.38
CA ARG A 161 9.44 -2.69 2.20
C ARG A 161 8.52 -3.31 1.15
N THR A 162 8.73 -4.59 0.83
CA THR A 162 7.87 -5.32 -0.12
C THR A 162 6.41 -5.37 0.36
N LYS A 163 6.18 -5.57 1.66
CA LYS A 163 4.83 -5.55 2.24
C LYS A 163 4.15 -4.17 2.04
N ILE A 164 4.87 -3.07 2.29
CA ILE A 164 4.34 -1.71 2.13
C ILE A 164 4.02 -1.41 0.65
N GLU A 165 4.85 -1.89 -0.28
CA GLU A 165 4.58 -1.78 -1.72
C GLU A 165 3.28 -2.52 -2.10
N GLY A 166 2.99 -3.67 -1.47
CA GLY A 166 1.73 -4.38 -1.58
C GLY A 166 0.50 -3.57 -1.16
N PHE A 167 0.61 -2.74 -0.11
CA PHE A 167 -0.50 -1.86 0.29
C PHE A 167 -0.82 -0.81 -0.78
N GLN A 168 0.21 -0.25 -1.43
CA GLN A 168 0.03 0.75 -2.49
C GLN A 168 -0.62 0.14 -3.74
N THR A 169 -0.21 -1.07 -4.14
CA THR A 169 -0.79 -1.75 -5.31
C THR A 169 -2.24 -2.16 -5.07
N GLN A 170 -2.58 -2.61 -3.86
CA GLN A 170 -3.94 -2.98 -3.49
C GLN A 170 -4.93 -1.81 -3.63
N ILE A 171 -4.54 -0.58 -3.25
CA ILE A 171 -5.40 0.61 -3.43
C ILE A 171 -5.71 0.85 -4.91
N THR A 172 -4.70 0.80 -5.78
CA THR A 172 -4.90 0.98 -7.23
C THR A 172 -5.76 -0.13 -7.81
N LYS A 173 -5.56 -1.37 -7.35
CA LYS A 173 -6.33 -2.55 -7.76
C LYS A 173 -7.82 -2.39 -7.45
N TYR A 174 -8.17 -1.86 -6.27
CA TYR A 174 -9.57 -1.58 -5.92
C TYR A 174 -10.27 -0.68 -6.94
N TYR A 175 -9.67 0.44 -7.34
CA TYR A 175 -10.29 1.33 -8.33
C TYR A 175 -10.46 0.64 -9.69
N SER A 176 -9.49 -0.18 -10.10
CA SER A 176 -9.58 -0.97 -11.34
C SER A 176 -10.71 -1.99 -11.28
N GLU A 177 -10.72 -2.85 -10.25
CA GLU A 177 -11.71 -3.92 -10.11
C GLU A 177 -13.13 -3.39 -9.93
N ARG A 178 -13.27 -2.30 -9.15
CA ARG A 178 -14.57 -1.62 -8.99
C ARG A 178 -15.03 -1.00 -10.31
N GLY A 179 -14.13 -0.36 -11.05
CA GLY A 179 -14.41 0.19 -12.37
C GLY A 179 -14.91 -0.89 -13.34
N ASP A 180 -14.23 -2.03 -13.39
CA ASP A 180 -14.63 -3.18 -14.20
C ASP A 180 -15.98 -3.77 -13.77
N ALA A 181 -16.23 -3.87 -12.47
CA ALA A 181 -17.50 -4.34 -11.94
C ALA A 181 -18.66 -3.40 -12.31
N VAL A 182 -18.47 -2.08 -12.18
CA VAL A 182 -19.44 -1.07 -12.60
C VAL A 182 -19.69 -1.14 -14.11
N ALA A 183 -18.64 -1.26 -14.92
CA ALA A 183 -18.75 -1.38 -16.37
C ALA A 183 -19.51 -2.65 -16.80
N LYS A 184 -19.31 -3.78 -16.12
CA LYS A 184 -20.08 -5.00 -16.36
C LYS A 184 -21.53 -4.84 -15.92
N ALA A 185 -21.77 -4.23 -14.77
CA ALA A 185 -23.12 -3.97 -14.27
C ALA A 185 -23.93 -3.05 -15.19
N SER A 186 -23.29 -2.04 -15.80
CA SER A 186 -23.95 -1.12 -16.73
C SER A 186 -24.17 -1.74 -18.12
N LYS A 187 -23.23 -2.55 -18.63
CA LYS A 187 -23.37 -3.26 -19.91
C LYS A 187 -24.36 -4.42 -19.83
N GLN A 188 -24.44 -5.11 -18.70
CA GLN A 188 -25.26 -6.30 -18.49
C GLN A 188 -26.19 -6.13 -17.28
N PRO A 189 -27.13 -5.16 -17.32
CA PRO A 189 -27.93 -4.77 -16.14
C PRO A 189 -28.92 -5.85 -15.67
N HIS A 190 -29.14 -6.89 -16.47
CA HIS A 190 -29.94 -8.07 -16.12
C HIS A 190 -29.19 -9.03 -15.18
N VAL A 191 -27.86 -8.94 -15.10
CA VAL A 191 -27.04 -9.76 -14.21
C VAL A 191 -26.93 -9.05 -12.86
N GLY A 192 -27.75 -9.47 -11.89
CA GLY A 192 -27.78 -8.87 -10.55
C GLY A 192 -26.45 -8.98 -9.79
N ASP A 193 -25.68 -10.03 -10.05
CA ASP A 193 -24.41 -10.29 -9.34
C ASP A 193 -23.36 -9.22 -9.57
N TYR A 194 -23.33 -8.54 -10.73
CA TYR A 194 -22.38 -7.44 -10.93
C TYR A 194 -22.68 -6.23 -10.06
N ARG A 195 -23.96 -5.98 -9.74
CA ARG A 195 -24.34 -4.92 -8.78
C ARG A 195 -23.90 -5.30 -7.38
N GLN A 196 -24.10 -6.57 -7.00
CA GLN A 196 -23.63 -7.07 -5.71
C GLN A 196 -22.10 -7.00 -5.62
N LEU A 197 -21.39 -7.40 -6.67
CA LEU A 197 -19.92 -7.35 -6.74
C LEU A 197 -19.37 -5.94 -6.47
N VAL A 198 -20.00 -4.88 -7.00
CA VAL A 198 -19.59 -3.49 -6.69
C VAL A 198 -19.66 -3.22 -5.18
N HIS A 199 -20.73 -3.66 -4.51
CA HIS A 199 -20.90 -3.47 -3.08
C HIS A 199 -19.96 -4.36 -2.24
N GLU A 200 -19.73 -5.61 -2.67
CA GLU A 200 -18.76 -6.50 -2.02
C GLU A 200 -17.34 -5.95 -2.10
N LEU A 201 -16.94 -5.37 -3.24
CA LEU A 201 -15.64 -4.71 -3.40
C LEU A 201 -15.50 -3.50 -2.47
N ASP A 202 -16.56 -2.71 -2.29
CA ASP A 202 -16.57 -1.57 -1.36
C ASP A 202 -16.37 -2.03 0.10
N GLN A 203 -17.07 -3.09 0.52
CA GLN A 203 -16.94 -3.66 1.87
C GLN A 203 -15.57 -4.31 2.08
N HIS A 204 -15.11 -5.09 1.12
CA HIS A 204 -13.80 -5.71 1.15
C HIS A 204 -12.70 -4.65 1.29
N GLN A 205 -12.76 -3.58 0.50
CA GLN A 205 -11.76 -2.52 0.56
C GLN A 205 -11.73 -1.80 1.91
N TYR A 206 -12.89 -1.58 2.54
CA TYR A 206 -12.92 -1.04 3.90
C TYR A 206 -12.18 -1.95 4.89
N CYS A 207 -12.45 -3.26 4.84
CA CYS A 207 -11.77 -4.23 5.70
C CYS A 207 -10.26 -4.27 5.44
N GLU A 208 -9.84 -4.24 4.17
CA GLU A 208 -8.43 -4.20 3.79
C GLU A 208 -7.74 -2.92 4.30
N LEU A 209 -8.36 -1.76 4.15
CA LEU A 209 -7.84 -0.50 4.69
C LEU A 209 -7.66 -0.56 6.21
N ARG A 210 -8.60 -1.20 6.90
CA ARG A 210 -8.48 -1.43 8.34
C ARG A 210 -7.28 -2.31 8.70
N ILE A 211 -7.04 -3.39 7.95
CA ILE A 211 -5.86 -4.24 8.12
C ILE A 211 -4.57 -3.47 7.81
N VAL A 212 -4.56 -2.64 6.77
CA VAL A 212 -3.40 -1.80 6.42
C VAL A 212 -3.00 -0.89 7.58
N VAL A 213 -3.95 -0.21 8.24
CA VAL A 213 -3.64 0.65 9.39
C VAL A 213 -3.09 -0.15 10.58
N LEU A 214 -3.68 -1.32 10.87
CA LEU A 214 -3.14 -2.23 11.89
C LEU A 214 -1.70 -2.66 11.56
N GLU A 215 -1.42 -2.98 10.30
CA GLU A 215 -0.09 -3.38 9.85
C GLU A 215 0.92 -2.23 9.92
N ILE A 216 0.53 -1.00 9.55
CA ILE A 216 1.40 0.18 9.70
C ILE A 216 1.81 0.35 11.17
N ARG A 217 0.84 0.27 12.09
CA ARG A 217 1.10 0.33 13.54
C ARG A 217 2.06 -0.79 13.99
N ASN A 218 1.77 -2.02 13.59
CA ASN A 218 2.56 -3.19 13.96
C ASN A 218 3.98 -3.10 13.41
N ILE A 219 4.15 -2.60 12.18
CA ILE A 219 5.46 -2.38 11.56
C ILE A 219 6.27 -1.38 12.39
N TYR A 220 5.72 -0.22 12.75
CA TYR A 220 6.44 0.74 13.59
C TYR A 220 6.87 0.12 14.93
N ALA A 221 6.00 -0.68 15.57
CA ALA A 221 6.32 -1.37 16.83
C ALA A 221 7.44 -2.41 16.66
N VAL A 222 7.37 -3.25 15.63
CA VAL A 222 8.38 -4.27 15.35
C VAL A 222 9.73 -3.64 15.00
N LEU A 223 9.73 -2.58 14.17
CA LEU A 223 10.96 -1.87 13.83
C LEU A 223 11.59 -1.20 15.05
N PHE A 224 10.78 -0.55 15.89
CA PHE A 224 11.24 0.00 17.16
C PHE A 224 11.90 -1.08 18.03
N ASP A 225 11.21 -2.19 18.26
CA ASP A 225 11.66 -3.28 19.14
C ASP A 225 12.96 -3.92 18.64
N VAL A 226 13.00 -4.31 17.37
CA VAL A 226 14.17 -5.01 16.80
C VAL A 226 15.40 -4.11 16.73
N ILE A 227 15.23 -2.82 16.40
CA ILE A 227 16.37 -1.90 16.29
C ILE A 227 16.90 -1.56 17.68
N THR A 228 16.02 -1.26 18.65
CA THR A 228 16.44 -0.90 20.00
C THR A 228 17.15 -2.05 20.71
N LYS A 229 16.63 -3.28 20.61
CA LYS A 229 17.26 -4.48 21.19
C LYS A 229 18.65 -4.78 20.61
N ASN A 230 18.87 -4.45 19.34
CA ASN A 230 20.10 -4.77 18.62
C ASN A 230 20.98 -3.55 18.34
N TYR A 231 20.66 -2.40 18.93
CA TYR A 231 21.25 -1.10 18.58
C TYR A 231 22.78 -1.09 18.67
N ASP A 232 23.35 -1.66 19.74
CA ASP A 232 24.80 -1.72 19.93
C ASP A 232 25.50 -2.50 18.81
N LYS A 233 24.91 -3.61 18.35
CA LYS A 233 25.46 -4.42 17.26
C LYS A 233 25.21 -3.80 15.89
N ILE A 234 24.11 -3.05 15.73
CA ILE A 234 23.86 -2.27 14.51
C ILE A 234 24.89 -1.17 14.37
N LYS A 235 25.19 -0.43 15.45
CA LYS A 235 26.11 0.73 15.42
C LYS A 235 27.58 0.33 15.49
N LYS A 236 27.89 -0.74 16.23
CA LYS A 236 29.26 -1.22 16.49
C LYS A 236 29.32 -2.75 16.36
N PRO A 237 29.22 -3.30 15.14
CA PRO A 237 29.14 -4.75 14.92
C PRO A 237 30.37 -5.52 15.42
N ARG A 238 31.54 -4.87 15.43
CA ARG A 238 32.81 -5.43 15.93
C ARG A 238 33.23 -4.92 17.32
N GLY A 239 32.34 -4.19 18.00
CA GLY A 239 32.64 -3.48 19.25
C GLY A 239 33.51 -2.24 19.06
N ASP A 240 33.90 -1.61 20.16
CA ASP A 240 34.94 -0.60 20.15
C ASP A 240 36.30 -1.31 20.08
N CYS A 241 37.04 -1.14 18.99
CA CYS A 241 38.43 -1.60 18.95
C CYS A 241 39.24 -0.89 20.05
N LYS A 242 39.42 -1.56 21.19
CA LYS A 242 40.63 -1.61 22.04
C LYS A 242 40.35 -2.42 23.30
N ALA A 243 40.69 -3.70 23.26
CA ALA A 243 41.45 -4.30 24.34
C ALA A 243 42.68 -4.95 23.70
N LEU A 244 43.73 -4.14 23.51
CA LEU A 244 45.07 -4.70 23.53
C LEU A 244 45.24 -5.19 24.97
N ILE A 245 44.93 -6.46 25.18
CA ILE A 245 45.32 -7.16 26.40
C ILE A 245 46.84 -7.29 26.28
N TYR A 246 47.55 -6.44 27.03
CA TYR A 246 48.99 -6.54 27.24
C TYR A 246 49.32 -7.83 28.00
#